data_AF-A0A8J8PHR2-F1
#
_entry.id   AF-A0A8J8PHR2-F1
#
_cell.length_a   1.000
_cell.length_b   1.000
_cell.length_c   1.000
_cell.angle_alpha   90.00
_cell.angle_beta   90.00
_cell.angle_gamma   90.00
#
_symmetry.space_group_name_H-M   'P 1'
#
loop_
_entity.id
_entity.type
_entity.pdbx_description
1 polymer ?
#
loop_
_entity_poly.entity_id
_entity_poly.type
_entity_poly.pdbx_seq_one_letter_code
_entity_poly.pdbx_strand_id
1 'polypeptide(L)'
;PDGESYIRIPISVKNEEVVLVQTTDYPQDKHLIELFLMSETIKDLGAKKLTVIVPYLAYSRQDRRFKDGEAVSVKTILHLLSEVGIDSLVVVEPHKPEEISHFRGEIKIVHPYIQLSRKIRELTTNPFILAPDRGALERARQIAEDLGASYSYIEKERDRNTGEVRIKDIP
;
A
#
# COMPACT_ATOMS: atom_id res chain seq x y z
N PRO A 1 17.92 -18.19 -16.67
CA PRO A 1 17.40 -19.47 -17.23
C PRO A 1 16.55 -20.27 -16.22
N ASP A 2 16.96 -20.22 -14.96
CA ASP A 2 16.26 -20.61 -13.73
C ASP A 2 15.03 -19.75 -13.34
N GLY A 3 14.91 -18.52 -13.84
CA GLY A 3 13.78 -17.62 -13.57
C GLY A 3 14.08 -16.51 -12.56
N GLU A 4 15.33 -16.40 -12.11
CA GLU A 4 15.81 -15.33 -11.25
C GLU A 4 15.83 -13.98 -11.99
N SER A 5 15.68 -12.89 -11.24
CA SER A 5 15.70 -11.54 -11.79
C SER A 5 17.15 -11.03 -11.88
N TYR A 6 17.53 -10.54 -13.05
CA TYR A 6 18.79 -9.82 -13.25
C TYR A 6 18.53 -8.31 -13.19
N ILE A 7 19.25 -7.61 -12.31
CA ILE A 7 19.13 -6.16 -12.12
C ILE A 7 20.45 -5.47 -12.44
N ARG A 8 20.38 -4.36 -13.17
CA ARG A 8 21.51 -3.47 -13.43
C ARG A 8 21.02 -2.03 -13.54
N ILE A 9 21.63 -1.12 -12.78
CA ILE A 9 21.40 0.32 -12.91
C ILE A 9 22.34 0.85 -14.00
N PRO A 10 21.82 1.33 -15.15
CA PRO A 10 22.66 1.66 -16.31
C PRO A 10 23.27 3.07 -16.25
N ILE A 11 22.92 3.85 -15.23
CA ILE A 11 23.34 5.24 -15.04
C ILE A 11 24.10 5.40 -13.73
N SER A 12 24.96 6.42 -13.65
CA SER A 12 25.59 6.81 -12.39
C SER A 12 24.55 7.42 -11.45
N VAL A 13 24.56 6.98 -10.20
CA VAL A 13 23.73 7.52 -9.12
C VAL A 13 24.56 8.07 -7.95
N LYS A 14 25.89 8.09 -8.09
CA LYS A 14 26.81 8.47 -7.03
C LYS A 14 26.58 9.91 -6.58
N ASN A 15 26.39 10.10 -5.27
CA ASN A 15 26.07 11.36 -4.60
C ASN A 15 24.72 11.99 -5.01
N GLU A 16 23.88 11.28 -5.75
CA GLU A 16 22.57 11.77 -6.20
C GLU A 16 21.44 11.42 -5.21
N GLU A 17 20.37 12.19 -5.26
CA GLU A 17 19.10 11.84 -4.61
C GLU A 17 18.23 11.09 -5.61
N VAL A 18 18.00 9.81 -5.36
CA VAL A 18 17.34 8.88 -6.28
C VAL A 18 15.90 8.65 -5.85
N VAL A 19 15.00 8.74 -6.82
CA VAL A 19 13.61 8.28 -6.67
C VAL A 19 13.43 7.01 -7.48
N LEU A 20 13.18 5.90 -6.80
CA LEU A 20 12.83 4.62 -7.42
C LEU A 20 11.31 4.43 -7.35
N VAL A 21 10.69 4.06 -8.46
CA VAL A 21 9.26 3.70 -8.50
C VAL A 21 9.15 2.22 -8.82
N GLN A 22 8.60 1.45 -7.89
CA GLN A 22 8.39 0.02 -8.07
C GLN A 22 7.12 -0.39 -7.33
N THR A 23 6.09 -0.81 -8.05
CA THR A 23 4.94 -1.47 -7.45
C THR A 23 5.27 -2.92 -7.12
N THR A 24 4.52 -3.53 -6.20
CA THR A 24 4.71 -4.94 -5.81
C THR A 24 3.43 -5.75 -6.01
N ASP A 25 2.69 -5.44 -7.08
CA ASP A 25 1.53 -6.24 -7.50
C ASP A 25 1.99 -7.58 -8.13
N TYR A 26 1.05 -8.36 -8.67
CA TYR A 26 1.37 -9.68 -9.18
C TYR A 26 2.40 -9.65 -10.33
N PRO A 27 3.48 -10.46 -10.28
CA PRO A 27 3.86 -11.41 -9.23
C PRO A 27 4.58 -10.75 -8.03
N GLN A 28 3.92 -10.77 -6.87
CA GLN A 28 4.31 -9.99 -5.69
C GLN A 28 5.73 -10.30 -5.22
N ASP A 29 6.06 -11.59 -5.11
CA ASP A 29 7.34 -12.03 -4.56
C ASP A 29 8.51 -11.66 -5.47
N LYS A 30 8.33 -11.82 -6.79
CA LYS A 30 9.35 -11.42 -7.76
C LYS A 30 9.56 -9.91 -7.72
N HIS A 31 8.49 -9.11 -7.73
CA HIS A 31 8.61 -7.65 -7.68
C HIS A 31 9.22 -7.15 -6.36
N LEU A 32 8.98 -7.84 -5.23
CA LEU A 32 9.65 -7.55 -3.96
C LEU A 32 11.15 -7.84 -4.02
N ILE A 33 11.54 -9.00 -4.56
CA ILE A 33 12.95 -9.33 -4.76
C ILE A 33 13.62 -8.30 -5.69
N GLU A 34 12.98 -7.92 -6.79
CA GLU A 34 13.50 -6.88 -7.68
C GLU A 34 13.64 -5.53 -6.98
N LEU A 35 12.66 -5.15 -6.15
CA LEU A 35 12.74 -3.93 -5.34
C LEU A 35 13.92 -3.94 -4.37
N PHE A 36 14.13 -5.06 -3.66
CA PHE A 36 15.26 -5.23 -2.75
C PHE A 36 16.59 -5.12 -3.49
N LEU A 37 16.75 -5.87 -4.59
CA LEU A 37 17.96 -5.86 -5.41
C LEU A 37 18.24 -4.47 -6.00
N MET A 38 17.24 -3.78 -6.52
CA MET A 38 17.39 -2.42 -7.05
C MET A 38 17.80 -1.43 -5.94
N SER A 39 17.15 -1.49 -4.78
CA SER A 39 17.40 -0.56 -3.68
C SER A 39 18.83 -0.69 -3.15
N GLU A 40 19.25 -1.92 -2.85
CA GLU A 40 20.60 -2.22 -2.36
C GLU A 40 21.64 -1.81 -3.41
N THR A 41 21.43 -2.16 -4.69
CA THR A 41 22.33 -1.76 -5.79
C THR A 41 22.46 -0.24 -5.90
N ILE A 42 21.36 0.51 -5.79
CA ILE A 42 21.39 1.99 -5.84
C ILE A 42 22.21 2.58 -4.69
N LYS A 43 22.08 2.02 -3.48
CA LYS A 43 22.85 2.46 -2.31
C LYS A 43 24.32 2.10 -2.44
N ASP A 44 24.65 0.90 -2.91
CA ASP A 44 26.02 0.44 -3.17
C ASP A 44 26.74 1.28 -4.24
N LEU A 45 26.00 1.77 -5.23
CA LEU A 45 26.52 2.70 -6.25
C LEU A 45 26.74 4.13 -5.71
N GLY A 46 26.47 4.37 -4.41
CA GLY A 46 26.80 5.59 -3.70
C GLY A 46 25.72 6.67 -3.76
N ALA A 47 24.45 6.31 -3.96
CA ALA A 47 23.35 7.26 -3.87
C ALA A 47 23.30 7.94 -2.50
N LYS A 48 23.16 9.27 -2.49
CA LYS A 48 23.12 10.08 -1.26
C LYS A 48 21.82 9.86 -0.49
N LYS A 49 20.69 9.78 -1.19
CA LYS A 49 19.36 9.50 -0.63
C LYS A 49 18.57 8.63 -1.59
N LEU A 50 17.86 7.63 -1.08
CA LEU A 50 16.96 6.78 -1.83
C LEU A 50 15.53 6.94 -1.29
N THR A 51 14.66 7.52 -2.12
CA THR A 51 13.22 7.51 -1.91
C THR A 51 12.60 6.43 -2.79
N VAL A 52 11.89 5.48 -2.19
CA VAL A 52 11.15 4.46 -2.93
C VAL A 52 9.66 4.78 -2.89
N ILE A 53 9.05 4.83 -4.06
CA ILE A 53 7.61 4.93 -4.23
C ILE A 53 7.08 3.54 -4.59
N VAL A 54 6.28 2.96 -3.69
CA VAL A 54 5.61 1.67 -3.85
C VAL A 54 4.10 1.90 -3.95
N PRO A 55 3.54 2.07 -5.16
CA PRO A 55 2.12 2.34 -5.34
C PRO A 55 1.21 1.32 -4.68
N TYR A 56 1.50 0.02 -4.86
CA TYR A 56 0.86 -1.07 -4.14
C TYR A 56 1.91 -1.87 -3.38
N LEU A 57 1.79 -1.90 -2.05
CA LEU A 57 2.63 -2.68 -1.16
C LEU A 57 1.99 -4.06 -0.91
N ALA A 58 2.59 -5.12 -1.45
CA ALA A 58 2.20 -6.50 -1.20
C ALA A 58 2.31 -6.85 0.29
N TYR A 59 1.65 -7.94 0.68
CA TYR A 59 1.58 -8.44 2.07
C TYR A 59 0.92 -7.49 3.09
N SER A 60 0.46 -6.30 2.67
CA SER A 60 -0.21 -5.32 3.55
C SER A 60 -1.46 -5.84 4.28
N ARG A 61 -2.07 -6.94 3.83
CA ARG A 61 -3.26 -7.53 4.45
C ARG A 61 -2.96 -8.50 5.59
N GLN A 62 -1.70 -8.92 5.75
CA GLN A 62 -1.27 -9.78 6.86
C GLN A 62 -0.52 -8.93 7.89
N ASP A 63 -1.29 -8.04 8.50
CA ASP A 63 -0.91 -6.99 9.46
C ASP A 63 -0.83 -7.48 10.91
N ARG A 64 -1.38 -8.66 11.19
CA ARG A 64 -1.34 -9.27 12.51
C ARG A 64 -1.41 -10.78 12.41
N ARG A 65 -1.21 -11.43 13.56
CA ARG A 65 -1.54 -12.85 13.72
C ARG A 65 -3.04 -12.97 13.92
N PHE A 66 -3.73 -13.60 12.98
CA PHE A 66 -5.15 -13.97 13.12
C PHE A 66 -5.28 -15.30 13.85
N LYS A 67 -4.28 -16.17 13.73
CA LYS A 67 -4.11 -17.42 14.48
C LYS A 67 -2.71 -17.51 15.08
N ASP A 68 -2.59 -18.33 16.12
CA ASP A 68 -1.30 -18.59 16.75
C ASP A 68 -0.31 -19.21 15.74
N GLY A 69 0.94 -18.75 15.81
CA GLY A 69 2.02 -19.19 14.91
C GLY A 69 2.08 -18.47 13.55
N GLU A 70 1.11 -17.62 13.19
CA GLU A 70 1.15 -16.91 11.91
C GLU A 70 2.24 -15.83 11.85
N ALA A 71 2.74 -15.59 10.62
CA ALA A 71 3.61 -14.45 10.33
C ALA A 71 2.83 -13.13 10.35
N VAL A 72 3.54 -12.04 10.63
CA VAL A 72 3.09 -10.68 10.35
C VAL A 72 3.89 -10.20 9.14
N SER A 73 3.40 -10.54 7.95
CA SER A 73 4.20 -10.43 6.73
C SER A 73 4.56 -9.00 6.38
N VAL A 74 3.62 -8.05 6.56
CA VAL A 74 3.89 -6.62 6.29
C VAL A 74 5.05 -6.09 7.14
N LYS A 75 5.15 -6.52 8.41
CA LYS A 75 6.26 -6.17 9.30
C LYS A 75 7.60 -6.68 8.76
N THR A 76 7.65 -7.93 8.32
CA THR A 76 8.86 -8.51 7.71
C THR A 76 9.27 -7.74 6.46
N ILE A 77 8.32 -7.46 5.57
CA ILE A 77 8.58 -6.70 4.33
C ILE A 77 9.12 -5.30 4.66
N LEU A 78 8.50 -4.56 5.58
CA LEU A 78 8.94 -3.21 5.94
C LEU A 78 10.31 -3.19 6.64
N HIS A 79 10.64 -4.23 7.41
CA HIS A 79 11.99 -4.40 7.95
C HIS A 79 12.99 -4.63 6.81
N LEU A 80 12.72 -5.55 5.86
CA LEU A 80 13.60 -5.78 4.72
C LEU A 80 13.82 -4.52 3.88
N LEU A 81 12.75 -3.74 3.63
CA LEU A 81 12.85 -2.43 2.96
C LEU A 81 13.77 -1.45 3.72
N SER A 82 13.77 -1.50 5.06
CA SER A 82 14.67 -0.68 5.87
C SER A 82 16.13 -1.15 5.75
N GLU A 83 16.35 -2.47 5.75
CA GLU A 83 17.70 -3.06 5.71
C GLU A 83 18.40 -2.86 4.36
N VAL A 84 17.67 -2.85 3.23
CA VAL A 84 18.24 -2.58 1.89
C VAL A 84 18.56 -1.09 1.64
N GLY A 85 18.52 -0.26 2.68
CA GLY A 85 19.03 1.11 2.65
C GLY A 85 18.08 2.16 2.06
N ILE A 86 16.77 1.89 2.03
CA ILE A 86 15.76 2.90 1.67
C ILE A 86 15.68 3.96 2.76
N ASP A 87 15.81 5.24 2.38
CA ASP A 87 15.78 6.36 3.32
C ASP A 87 14.34 6.89 3.52
N SER A 88 13.55 6.92 2.45
CA SER A 88 12.16 7.38 2.46
C SER A 88 11.24 6.43 1.68
N LEU A 89 10.08 6.09 2.24
CA LEU A 89 9.09 5.21 1.63
C LEU A 89 7.78 5.96 1.37
N VAL A 90 7.27 5.88 0.14
CA VAL A 90 5.97 6.41 -0.26
C VAL A 90 5.04 5.27 -0.64
N VAL A 91 3.87 5.18 0.00
CA VAL A 91 2.86 4.14 -0.29
C VAL A 91 1.51 4.80 -0.58
N VAL A 92 0.79 4.29 -1.58
CA VAL A 92 -0.58 4.74 -1.89
C VAL A 92 -1.56 3.80 -1.21
N GLU A 93 -2.47 4.34 -0.39
CA GLU A 93 -3.58 3.57 0.20
C GLU A 93 -3.15 2.24 0.89
N PRO A 94 -2.27 2.26 1.89
CA PRO A 94 -1.94 1.05 2.63
C PRO A 94 -3.20 0.47 3.30
N HIS A 95 -3.27 -0.86 3.42
CA HIS A 95 -4.44 -1.53 4.00
C HIS A 95 -4.77 -1.02 5.41
N LYS A 96 -3.72 -0.79 6.21
CA LYS A 96 -3.76 -0.10 7.50
C LYS A 96 -2.57 0.85 7.59
N PRO A 97 -2.81 2.18 7.66
CA PRO A 97 -1.74 3.17 7.74
C PRO A 97 -0.76 2.95 8.90
N GLU A 98 -1.25 2.42 10.02
CA GLU A 98 -0.46 2.22 11.24
C GLU A 98 0.68 1.21 11.02
N GLU A 99 0.45 0.20 10.17
CA GLU A 99 1.42 -0.88 9.92
C GLU A 99 2.67 -0.38 9.21
N ILE A 100 2.56 0.71 8.45
CA ILE A 100 3.70 1.30 7.72
C ILE A 100 4.78 1.81 8.69
N SER A 101 4.42 2.08 9.95
CA SER A 101 5.36 2.48 11.01
C SER A 101 6.43 1.44 11.35
N HIS A 102 6.32 0.20 10.86
CA HIS A 102 7.39 -0.78 10.96
C HIS A 102 8.62 -0.44 10.11
N PHE A 103 8.48 0.42 9.09
CA PHE A 103 9.60 0.96 8.35
C PHE A 103 10.34 2.02 9.18
N ARG A 104 11.67 1.97 9.18
CA ARG A 104 12.49 2.83 10.08
C ARG A 104 12.83 4.20 9.51
N GLY A 105 12.62 4.43 8.21
CA GLY A 105 12.93 5.70 7.54
C GLY A 105 11.75 6.69 7.51
N GLU A 106 11.85 7.69 6.64
CA GLU A 106 10.77 8.66 6.44
C GLU A 106 9.58 8.02 5.72
N ILE A 107 8.36 8.22 6.21
CA ILE A 107 7.15 7.63 5.63
C ILE A 107 6.27 8.72 5.04
N LYS A 108 5.76 8.50 3.82
CA LYS A 108 4.71 9.30 3.22
C LYS A 108 3.57 8.42 2.70
N ILE A 109 2.38 8.60 3.25
CA ILE A 109 1.18 7.93 2.76
C ILE A 109 0.43 8.86 1.81
N VAL A 110 0.01 8.34 0.67
CA VAL A 110 -0.76 9.07 -0.33
C VAL A 110 -2.18 8.52 -0.39
N HIS A 111 -3.15 9.40 -0.17
CA HIS A 111 -4.58 9.12 -0.29
C HIS A 111 -5.13 9.84 -1.55
N PRO A 112 -5.46 9.14 -2.65
CA PRO A 112 -5.81 9.77 -3.93
C PRO A 112 -7.29 10.17 -4.00
N TYR A 113 -7.90 10.57 -2.88
CA TYR A 113 -9.34 10.77 -2.77
C TYR A 113 -9.85 11.93 -3.63
N ILE A 114 -9.10 13.03 -3.74
CA ILE A 114 -9.46 14.17 -4.59
C ILE A 114 -9.54 13.76 -6.06
N GLN A 115 -8.59 12.94 -6.52
CA GLN A 115 -8.57 12.41 -7.87
C GLN A 115 -9.76 11.47 -8.13
N LEU A 116 -10.12 10.64 -7.14
CA LEU A 116 -11.30 9.79 -7.19
C LEU A 116 -12.59 10.63 -7.25
N SER A 117 -12.74 11.62 -6.39
CA SER A 117 -13.88 12.54 -6.38
C SER A 117 -14.03 13.28 -7.71
N ARG A 118 -12.93 13.82 -8.26
CA ARG A 118 -12.95 14.42 -9.59
C ARG A 118 -13.45 13.43 -10.64
N LYS A 119 -12.97 12.18 -10.61
CA LYS A 119 -13.40 11.19 -11.58
C LYS A 119 -14.88 10.82 -11.43
N ILE A 120 -15.38 10.70 -10.20
CA ILE A 120 -16.80 10.43 -9.93
C ILE A 120 -17.68 11.57 -10.46
N ARG A 121 -17.27 12.83 -10.29
CA ARG A 121 -17.99 14.02 -10.79
C ARG A 121 -18.14 14.01 -12.31
N GLU A 122 -17.20 13.41 -13.04
CA GLU A 122 -17.28 13.23 -14.49
C GLU A 122 -18.27 12.11 -14.90
N LEU A 123 -18.57 11.17 -13.99
CA LEU A 123 -19.35 9.97 -14.28
C LEU A 123 -20.82 10.07 -13.83
N THR A 124 -21.14 10.91 -12.84
CA THR A 124 -22.49 11.06 -12.31
C THR A 124 -22.73 12.43 -11.67
N THR A 125 -23.97 12.92 -11.74
CA THR A 125 -24.38 14.26 -11.29
C THR A 125 -24.89 14.31 -9.84
N ASN A 126 -25.27 13.18 -9.24
CA ASN A 126 -25.74 13.10 -7.86
C ASN A 126 -25.30 11.77 -7.21
N PRO A 127 -23.99 11.60 -6.92
CA PRO A 127 -23.49 10.35 -6.37
C PRO A 127 -23.97 10.13 -4.94
N PHE A 128 -24.22 8.86 -4.61
CA PHE A 128 -24.25 8.38 -3.23
C PHE A 128 -23.04 7.46 -3.02
N ILE A 129 -22.20 7.75 -2.02
CA ILE A 129 -20.97 6.99 -1.78
C ILE A 129 -21.22 5.92 -0.72
N LEU A 130 -21.20 4.65 -1.12
CA LEU A 130 -21.43 3.52 -0.22
C LEU A 130 -20.13 2.78 0.09
N ALA A 131 -19.74 2.72 1.37
CA ALA A 131 -18.64 1.87 1.81
C ALA A 131 -19.09 0.40 1.96
N PRO A 132 -18.31 -0.58 1.47
CA PRO A 132 -18.65 -2.00 1.56
C PRO A 132 -18.60 -2.57 2.99
N ASP A 133 -17.99 -1.85 3.92
CA ASP A 133 -17.97 -2.10 5.34
C ASP A 133 -17.47 -0.89 6.12
N ARG A 134 -17.52 -1.00 7.45
CA ARG A 134 -17.03 0.02 8.37
C ARG A 134 -15.55 0.37 8.17
N GLY A 135 -14.71 -0.56 7.70
CA GLY A 135 -13.28 -0.30 7.48
C GLY A 135 -13.04 0.68 6.33
N ALA A 136 -13.94 0.71 5.35
CA ALA A 136 -13.89 1.64 4.22
C ALA A 136 -14.70 2.94 4.46
N LEU A 137 -15.36 3.10 5.61
CA LEU A 137 -16.26 4.23 5.88
C LEU A 137 -15.52 5.58 5.82
N GLU A 138 -14.32 5.66 6.39
CA GLU A 138 -13.56 6.91 6.42
C GLU A 138 -13.15 7.36 5.01
N ARG A 139 -12.78 6.42 4.14
CA ARG A 139 -12.53 6.66 2.71
C ARG A 139 -13.78 7.19 2.01
N ALA A 140 -14.93 6.54 2.23
CA ALA A 140 -16.19 6.94 1.63
C ALA A 140 -16.62 8.33 2.09
N ARG A 141 -16.48 8.64 3.38
CA ARG A 141 -16.74 9.95 3.97
C ARG A 141 -15.91 11.05 3.29
N GLN A 142 -14.60 10.88 3.19
CA GLN A 142 -13.72 11.89 2.59
C GLN A 142 -14.03 12.16 1.12
N ILE A 143 -14.33 11.11 0.35
CA ILE A 143 -14.75 11.24 -1.05
C ILE A 143 -16.09 11.97 -1.16
N ALA A 144 -17.06 11.62 -0.30
CA ALA A 144 -18.39 12.22 -0.31
C ALA A 144 -18.37 13.69 0.09
N GLU A 145 -17.56 14.07 1.09
CA GLU A 145 -17.40 15.46 1.51
C GLU A 145 -16.85 16.36 0.39
N ASP A 146 -15.84 15.89 -0.36
CA ASP A 146 -15.33 16.63 -1.54
C ASP A 146 -16.37 16.75 -2.66
N LEU A 147 -17.26 15.78 -2.77
CA LEU A 147 -18.34 15.76 -3.76
C LEU A 147 -19.59 16.54 -3.34
N GLY A 148 -19.72 16.91 -2.05
CA GLY A 148 -20.99 17.39 -1.50
C GLY A 148 -22.09 16.32 -1.51
N ALA A 149 -21.71 15.04 -1.43
CA ALA A 149 -22.58 13.88 -1.57
C ALA A 149 -22.97 13.26 -0.22
N SER A 150 -24.06 12.50 -0.21
CA SER A 150 -24.40 11.63 0.92
C SER A 150 -23.57 10.34 0.88
N TYR A 151 -23.30 9.76 2.06
CA TYR A 151 -22.58 8.49 2.18
C TYR A 151 -23.14 7.59 3.28
N SER A 152 -22.85 6.30 3.17
CA SER A 152 -23.15 5.31 4.21
C SER A 152 -22.19 4.12 4.12
N TYR A 153 -22.38 3.10 4.94
CA TYR A 153 -21.67 1.84 4.90
C TYR A 153 -22.60 0.65 5.13
N ILE A 154 -22.18 -0.53 4.67
CA ILE A 154 -22.88 -1.78 4.96
C ILE A 154 -22.40 -2.33 6.31
N GLU A 155 -23.33 -2.57 7.23
CA GLU A 155 -23.02 -3.28 8.48
C GLU A 155 -23.09 -4.79 8.24
N LYS A 156 -21.95 -5.47 8.37
CA LYS A 156 -21.85 -6.91 8.18
C LYS A 156 -21.08 -7.57 9.33
N GLU A 157 -21.54 -8.75 9.72
CA GLU A 157 -20.85 -9.64 10.64
C GLU A 157 -20.25 -10.80 9.86
N ARG A 158 -19.00 -11.15 10.17
CA ARG A 158 -18.32 -12.30 9.57
C ARG A 158 -17.96 -13.30 10.65
N ASP A 159 -18.42 -14.52 10.49
CA ASP A 159 -17.99 -15.65 11.30
C ASP A 159 -16.51 -15.95 10.98
N ARG A 160 -15.66 -15.94 12.01
CA ARG A 160 -14.21 -16.13 11.85
C ARG A 160 -13.80 -17.58 11.63
N ASN A 161 -14.69 -18.53 11.93
CA ASN A 161 -14.46 -19.96 11.79
C ASN A 161 -14.95 -20.47 10.43
N THR A 162 -16.15 -20.07 10.01
CA THR A 162 -16.77 -20.54 8.77
C THR A 162 -16.54 -19.59 7.58
N GLY A 163 -16.23 -18.32 7.86
CA GLY A 163 -16.12 -17.27 6.85
C GLY A 163 -17.47 -16.73 6.36
N GLU A 164 -18.60 -17.26 6.87
CA GLU A 164 -19.95 -16.78 6.53
C GLU A 164 -20.10 -15.30 6.84
N VAL A 165 -20.75 -14.57 5.93
CA VAL A 165 -21.03 -13.14 6.07
C VAL A 165 -22.52 -12.95 6.19
N ARG A 166 -22.97 -12.28 7.25
CA ARG A 166 -24.35 -11.85 7.45
C ARG A 166 -24.40 -10.33 7.38
N ILE A 167 -25.27 -9.81 6.53
CA ILE A 167 -25.53 -8.38 6.43
C ILE A 167 -26.63 -8.07 7.44
N LYS A 168 -26.42 -7.11 8.33
CA LYS A 168 -27.51 -6.62 9.18
C LYS A 168 -28.47 -5.84 8.29
N ASP A 169 -29.77 -6.04 8.50
CA ASP A 169 -30.80 -5.36 7.72
C ASP A 169 -30.53 -3.85 7.69
N ILE A 170 -30.48 -3.31 6.48
CA ILE A 170 -30.41 -1.86 6.26
C ILE A 170 -31.83 -1.35 6.54
N PRO A 171 -32.02 -0.37 7.44
CA PRO A 171 -33.35 0.19 7.70
C PRO A 171 -34.01 0.77 6.45
#